data_AF-B3EFM8-F1
#
_entry.id   AF-B3EFM8-F1
#
_cell.length_a   1.000
_cell.length_b   1.000
_cell.length_c   1.000
_cell.angle_alpha   90.00
_cell.angle_beta   90.00
_cell.angle_gamma   90.00
#
_symmetry.space_group_name_H-M   'P 1'
#
loop_
_entity.id
_entity.type
_entity.pdbx_description
1 polymer ?
#
loop_
_entity_poly.entity_id
_entity_poly.type
_entity_poly.pdbx_seq_one_letter_code
_entity_poly.pdbx_strand_id
1 'polypeptide(L)' 'MPLSAINYIMIACGAGVIALSYLAMYLERDVDGFFSLYISPLALVAAYVWIVFAVLYRRKKEAS' A
#
# COMPACT_ATOMS: atom_id res chain seq x y z
N MET A 1 4.76 -8.93 19.27
CA MET A 1 3.59 -8.73 18.38
C MET A 1 3.52 -9.88 17.38
N PRO A 2 2.33 -10.30 16.92
CA PRO A 2 2.18 -11.44 16.01
C PRO A 2 2.84 -11.24 14.63
N LEU A 3 3.11 -10.00 14.23
CA LEU A 3 3.85 -9.64 13.03
C LEU A 3 5.28 -9.16 13.36
N SER A 4 6.25 -9.53 12.52
CA SER A 4 7.65 -9.06 12.61
C SER A 4 7.76 -7.59 12.22
N ALA A 5 8.83 -6.91 12.63
CA ALA A 5 9.11 -5.52 12.24
C ALA A 5 9.09 -5.31 10.72
N ILE A 6 9.55 -6.30 9.96
CA ILE A 6 9.56 -6.26 8.49
C ILE A 6 8.14 -6.19 7.92
N ASN A 7 7.22 -7.02 8.43
CA ASN A 7 5.84 -6.97 7.96
C ASN A 7 5.20 -5.61 8.26
N TYR A 8 5.51 -5.01 9.41
CA TYR A 8 5.02 -3.67 9.73
C TYR A 8 5.55 -2.62 8.77
N ILE A 9 6.84 -2.69 8.39
CA ILE A 9 7.41 -1.78 7.38
C ILE A 9 6.75 -2.00 6.02
N MET A 10 6.50 -3.25 5.62
CA MET A 10 5.84 -3.57 4.37
C MET A 10 4.39 -3.06 4.33
N ILE A 11 3.64 -3.23 5.42
CA ILE A 11 2.28 -2.69 5.58
C ILE A 11 2.33 -1.16 5.54
N ALA A 12 3.26 -0.53 6.25
CA ALA A 12 3.42 0.92 6.25
C ALA A 12 3.73 1.46 4.86
N CYS A 13 4.53 0.75 4.07
CA CYS A 13 4.79 1.10 2.67
C CYS A 13 3.51 1.06 1.83
N GLY A 14 2.72 -0.02 1.93
CA GLY A 14 1.43 -0.11 1.25
C GLY A 14 0.44 0.98 1.67
N ALA A 15 0.32 1.25 2.98
CA ALA A 15 -0.50 2.33 3.51
C ALA A 15 -0.02 3.71 3.02
N GLY A 16 1.30 3.90 2.90
CA GLY A 16 1.90 5.10 2.32
C GLY A 16 1.49 5.31 0.86
N VAL A 17 1.50 4.25 0.04
CA VAL A 17 1.04 4.32 -1.36
C VAL A 17 -0.44 4.70 -1.44
N ILE A 18 -1.29 4.15 -0.56
CA ILE A 18 -2.70 4.53 -0.47
C ILE A 18 -2.82 6.03 -0.15
N ALA A 19 -2.12 6.50 0.88
CA ALA A 19 -2.15 7.90 1.28
C ALA A 19 -1.68 8.84 0.16
N LEU A 20 -0.59 8.47 -0.54
CA LEU A 20 -0.07 9.24 -1.67
C LEU A 20 -1.03 9.26 -2.86
N SER A 21 -1.72 8.15 -3.14
CA SER A 21 -2.71 8.09 -4.22
C SER A 21 -3.86 9.07 -3.96
N TYR A 22 -4.40 9.07 -2.75
CA TYR A 22 -5.42 10.04 -2.35
C TYR A 22 -4.91 11.48 -2.28
N LEU A 23 -3.67 11.68 -1.84
CA LEU A 23 -3.07 13.01 -1.83
C LEU A 23 -2.90 13.56 -3.26
N ALA A 24 -2.48 12.73 -4.21
CA ALA A 24 -2.35 13.13 -5.61
C ALA A 24 -3.71 13.53 -6.21
N MET A 25 -4.75 12.72 -5.99
CA MET A 25 -6.11 13.06 -6.41
C MET A 25 -6.63 14.35 -5.74
N TYR A 26 -6.34 14.52 -4.45
CA TYR A 26 -6.72 15.73 -3.71
C TYR A 26 -6.04 16.99 -4.26
N LEU A 27 -4.77 16.90 -4.66
CA LEU A 27 -4.04 18.00 -5.28
C LEU A 27 -4.55 18.33 -6.68
N GLU A 28 -4.97 17.31 -7.44
CA GLU A 28 -5.54 17.48 -8.78
C GLU A 28 -6.92 18.17 -8.75
N ARG A 29 -7.70 17.98 -7.67
CA ARG A 29 -9.04 18.59 -7.45
C ARG A 29 -10.05 18.35 -8.58
N ASP A 30 -9.82 17.33 -9.39
CA ASP A 30 -10.71 16.93 -10.47
C ASP A 30 -11.02 15.44 -10.35
N VAL A 31 -12.31 15.12 -10.36
CA VAL A 31 -12.78 13.72 -10.28
C VAL A 31 -12.49 12.97 -11.58
N ASP A 32 -12.45 13.70 -12.70
CA ASP A 32 -12.09 13.21 -14.03
C ASP A 32 -10.62 13.53 -14.36
N GLY A 33 -9.82 13.83 -13.34
CA GLY A 33 -8.40 14.07 -13.44
C GLY A 33 -7.60 12.83 -13.85
N PHE A 34 -6.39 13.03 -14.37
CA PHE A 34 -5.52 11.96 -14.84
C PHE A 34 -5.12 11.01 -13.69
N PHE A 35 -4.82 11.54 -12.51
CA PHE A 35 -4.48 10.70 -11.36
C PHE A 35 -5.71 9.92 -10.87
N SER A 36 -6.89 10.56 -10.87
CA SER A 36 -8.14 9.93 -10.45
C SER A 36 -8.54 8.75 -11.35
N LEU A 37 -8.47 8.94 -12.68
CA LEU A 37 -8.92 7.94 -13.66
C LEU A 37 -7.91 6.85 -13.98
N TYR A 38 -6.61 7.16 -14.04
CA TYR A 38 -5.61 6.24 -14.58
C TYR A 38 -4.62 5.73 -13.54
N ILE A 39 -4.16 6.58 -12.63
CA ILE A 39 -3.07 6.23 -11.70
C ILE A 39 -3.62 5.59 -10.42
N SER A 40 -4.55 6.25 -9.76
CA SER A 40 -5.09 5.83 -8.46
C SER A 40 -5.76 4.46 -8.47
N PRO A 41 -6.58 4.07 -9.47
CA PRO A 41 -7.19 2.74 -9.48
C PRO A 41 -6.12 1.64 -9.47
N LEU A 42 -5.08 1.79 -10.29
CA LEU A 42 -3.98 0.82 -10.36
C LEU A 42 -3.11 0.86 -9.09
N ALA A 43 -2.76 2.05 -8.62
CA ALA A 43 -1.93 2.23 -7.43
C ALA A 43 -2.61 1.70 -6.17
N LEU A 44 -3.91 1.95 -5.99
CA LEU A 44 -4.69 1.46 -4.86
C LEU A 44 -4.83 -0.07 -4.91
N VAL A 45 -5.15 -0.66 -6.06
CA VAL A 45 -5.19 -2.12 -6.21
C VAL A 45 -3.83 -2.74 -5.88
N ALA A 46 -2.74 -2.20 -6.43
CA ALA A 46 -1.39 -2.68 -6.15
C ALA A 46 -1.05 -2.55 -4.65
N ALA A 47 -1.43 -1.45 -4.01
CA ALA A 47 -1.21 -1.25 -2.58
C ALA A 47 -1.99 -2.25 -1.73
N TYR A 48 -3.25 -2.55 -2.07
CA TYR A 48 -4.02 -3.58 -1.37
C TYR A 48 -3.43 -4.97 -1.53
N VAL A 49 -3.04 -5.35 -2.76
CA VAL A 49 -2.35 -6.63 -3.01
C VAL A 49 -1.06 -6.70 -2.20
N TRP A 50 -0.30 -5.61 -2.15
CA TRP A 50 0.93 -5.51 -1.36
C TRP A 50 0.68 -5.66 0.15
N ILE A 51 -0.35 -5.02 0.69
CA ILE A 51 -0.70 -5.13 2.12
C ILE A 51 -1.12 -6.56 2.44
N VAL A 52 -1.94 -7.19 1.59
CA VAL A 52 -2.33 -8.61 1.75
C VAL A 52 -1.08 -9.49 1.75
N PHE A 53 -0.16 -9.27 0.79
CA PHE A 53 1.12 -9.98 0.77
C PHE A 53 1.94 -9.75 2.05
N ALA A 54 2.03 -8.51 2.54
CA ALA A 54 2.77 -8.17 3.75
C ALA A 54 2.19 -8.80 5.03
N VAL A 55 0.86 -8.93 5.10
CA VAL A 55 0.17 -9.61 6.20
C VAL A 55 0.41 -11.11 6.14
N LEU A 56 0.34 -11.70 4.93
CA LEU A 56 0.53 -13.14 4.72
C LEU A 56 2.01 -13.55 4.77
N TYR A 57 2.93 -12.61 4.58
CA TYR A 57 4.37 -12.85 4.61
C TYR A 57 4.79 -13.33 5.99
N ARG A 58 4.98 -14.63 6.15
CA ARG A 58 5.57 -15.18 7.38
C ARG A 58 7.06 -15.30 7.17
N ARG A 59 7.83 -14.47 7.88
CA ARG A 59 9.26 -14.76 8.05
C ARG A 59 9.34 -16.11 8.76
N LYS A 60 9.88 -17.13 8.09
CA LYS A 60 10.23 -18.41 8.72
C LYS A 60 11.07 -18.01 9.93
N LYS A 61 10.61 -18.32 11.17
CA LYS A 61 11.47 -18.17 12.34
C LYS A 61 12.76 -18.88 11.96
N GLU A 62 13.86 -18.14 11.88
CA GLU A 62 15.19 -18.75 11.89
C GLU A 62 15.17 -19.61 13.14
N ALA A 63 15.11 -20.92 12.94
CA ALA A 63 15.30 -21.89 13.99
C ALA A 63 16.80 -21.81 14.31
N SER A 64 17.13 -20.85 15.17
CA SER A 64 18.42 -20.76 15.86
C SER A 64 18.32 -21.52 17.17
#